data_AF-A0A956JYS3-F1
#
_entry.id   AF-A0A956JYS3-F1
#
_cell.length_a   1.000
_cell.length_b   1.000
_cell.length_c   1.000
_cell.angle_alpha   90.00
_cell.angle_beta   90.00
_cell.angle_gamma   90.00
#
_symmetry.space_group_name_H-M   'P 1'
#
loop_
_entity.id
_entity.type
_entity.pdbx_description
1 polymer ?
#
loop_
_entity_poly.entity_id
_entity_poly.type
_entity_poly.pdbx_seq_one_letter_code
_entity_poly.pdbx_strand_id
1 'polypeptide(L)'
;MRSIWILAAALALAACGGKQQPAGGDDDLPDDLSARGGSGAAPAPQTELQTRQFAACEQVGPRITECAVADAQAHMAPDELAKLDLEHTAPVHTREFIKNCKASTMSSRQVRVYEVCTREETECGPLLACLDNASPDHATEAPPP
;
A
#
# COMPACT_ATOMS: atom_id res chain seq x y z
N MET A 1 -46.23 -21.35 19.69
CA MET A 1 -45.89 -21.93 18.37
C MET A 1 -44.40 -21.63 18.15
N ARG A 2 -43.42 -22.35 18.69
CA ARG A 2 -42.93 -23.73 18.42
C ARG A 2 -42.75 -24.03 16.93
N SER A 3 -41.57 -23.71 16.40
CA SER A 3 -40.93 -24.43 15.29
C SER A 3 -39.41 -24.41 15.48
N ILE A 4 -38.93 -25.51 16.08
CA ILE A 4 -37.53 -25.92 16.10
C ILE A 4 -37.33 -26.82 14.87
N TRP A 5 -36.30 -26.58 14.08
CA TRP A 5 -35.75 -27.57 13.15
C TRP A 5 -34.25 -27.71 13.43
N ILE A 6 -33.87 -28.89 13.94
CA ILE A 6 -32.52 -29.43 14.05
C ILE A 6 -32.47 -30.61 13.08
N LEU A 7 -31.44 -30.72 12.24
CA LEU A 7 -30.84 -31.97 11.70
C LEU A 7 -29.76 -31.53 10.66
N ALA A 8 -28.45 -31.58 10.91
CA ALA A 8 -27.52 -32.68 11.19
C ALA A 8 -27.07 -33.48 9.94
N ALA A 9 -25.76 -33.42 9.63
CA ALA A 9 -24.86 -34.45 9.06
C ALA A 9 -23.67 -33.74 8.38
N ALA A 10 -22.44 -33.72 8.93
CA ALA A 10 -21.47 -34.79 9.14
C ALA A 10 -20.74 -35.27 7.87
N LEU A 11 -19.43 -34.92 7.83
CA LEU A 11 -18.28 -35.58 7.22
C LEU A 11 -18.23 -35.86 5.69
N ALA A 12 -17.25 -35.21 5.04
CA ALA A 12 -16.35 -35.90 4.11
C ALA A 12 -14.93 -35.34 4.24
N LEU A 13 -14.03 -36.14 4.83
CA LEU A 13 -12.59 -35.98 4.73
C LEU A 13 -12.13 -36.35 3.32
N ALA A 14 -11.32 -35.49 2.70
CA ALA A 14 -10.27 -35.88 1.77
C ALA A 14 -9.00 -35.16 2.26
N ALA A 15 -8.17 -35.78 3.10
CA ALA A 15 -7.09 -36.69 2.69
C ALA A 15 -6.06 -36.04 1.73
N CYS A 16 -5.23 -35.13 2.26
CA CYS A 16 -3.90 -34.88 1.71
C CYS A 16 -2.89 -35.67 2.55
N GLY A 17 -2.65 -36.93 2.17
CA GLY A 17 -1.63 -37.79 2.79
C GLY A 17 -0.98 -38.72 1.76
N GLY A 18 0.35 -38.62 1.66
CA GLY A 18 1.26 -39.64 1.10
C GLY A 18 1.83 -39.30 -0.29
N LYS A 19 3.07 -38.80 -0.38
CA LYS A 19 4.37 -39.53 -0.48
C LYS A 19 4.72 -39.98 -1.90
N GLN A 20 5.80 -39.44 -2.48
CA GLN A 20 6.96 -40.22 -2.94
C GLN A 20 8.11 -39.32 -3.42
N GLN A 21 9.18 -39.39 -2.64
CA GLN A 21 10.56 -39.06 -2.97
C GLN A 21 11.05 -39.97 -4.11
N PRO A 22 11.70 -39.44 -5.16
CA PRO A 22 12.72 -40.18 -5.89
C PRO A 22 14.10 -39.82 -5.31
N ALA A 23 14.77 -40.84 -4.80
CA ALA A 23 16.21 -40.83 -4.64
C ALA A 23 16.86 -41.05 -6.02
N GLY A 24 17.94 -40.34 -6.32
CA GLY A 24 18.89 -40.72 -7.36
C GLY A 24 19.35 -39.56 -8.24
N GLY A 25 20.61 -39.15 -8.04
CA GLY A 25 21.34 -38.27 -8.96
C GLY A 25 22.34 -37.39 -8.23
N ASP A 26 23.56 -37.90 -8.04
CA ASP A 26 24.77 -37.11 -7.81
C ASP A 26 24.82 -35.89 -8.74
N ASP A 27 24.96 -34.69 -8.18
CA ASP A 27 25.71 -33.62 -8.82
C ASP A 27 26.26 -32.65 -7.75
N ASP A 28 27.58 -32.56 -7.80
CA ASP A 28 28.53 -31.76 -7.04
C ASP A 28 28.09 -30.30 -6.80
N LEU A 29 28.06 -29.83 -5.55
CA LEU A 29 28.22 -28.40 -5.29
C LEU A 29 28.82 -28.13 -3.89
N PRO A 30 29.87 -27.29 -3.81
CA PRO A 30 30.77 -27.24 -2.67
C PRO A 30 30.16 -26.61 -1.41
N ASP A 31 30.54 -27.25 -0.30
CA ASP A 31 30.56 -26.74 1.06
C ASP A 31 31.50 -25.53 1.12
N ASP A 32 30.97 -24.31 1.03
CA ASP A 32 31.77 -23.12 1.31
C ASP A 32 30.90 -21.98 1.87
N LEU A 33 31.12 -21.71 3.16
CA LEU A 33 30.96 -20.42 3.84
C LEU A 33 29.56 -19.81 3.94
N SER A 34 28.93 -20.01 5.09
CA SER A 34 28.20 -18.91 5.74
C SER A 34 28.80 -18.65 7.12
N ALA A 35 30.03 -18.16 7.06
CA ALA A 35 30.67 -17.44 8.14
C ALA A 35 29.75 -16.29 8.58
N ARG A 36 29.41 -16.35 9.85
CA ARG A 36 29.05 -15.22 10.73
C ARG A 36 30.01 -14.05 10.45
N GLY A 37 29.60 -13.07 9.65
CA GLY A 37 30.45 -11.93 9.30
C GLY A 37 29.60 -10.76 8.83
N GLY A 38 29.46 -9.76 9.70
CA GLY A 38 28.81 -8.50 9.35
C GLY A 38 29.42 -7.90 8.11
N SER A 39 28.59 -7.63 7.12
CA SER A 39 28.95 -6.83 5.96
C SER A 39 27.94 -5.71 5.88
N GLY A 40 28.42 -4.48 6.00
CA GLY A 40 27.69 -3.31 5.56
C GLY A 40 27.46 -3.43 4.06
N ALA A 41 26.44 -4.20 3.68
CA ALA A 41 25.99 -4.31 2.31
C ALA A 41 25.58 -2.91 1.86
N ALA A 42 26.21 -2.43 0.79
CA ALA A 42 25.75 -1.23 0.11
C ALA A 42 24.25 -1.41 -0.21
N PRO A 43 23.41 -0.38 -0.01
CA PRO A 43 21.99 -0.49 -0.30
C PRO A 43 21.80 -0.94 -1.75
N ALA A 44 20.93 -1.94 -1.95
CA ALA A 44 20.62 -2.45 -3.27
C ALA A 44 20.18 -1.29 -4.19
N PRO A 45 20.53 -1.32 -5.49
CA PRO A 45 20.12 -0.28 -6.43
C PRO A 45 18.59 -0.18 -6.47
N GLN A 46 18.09 1.06 -6.52
CA GLN A 46 16.65 1.31 -6.61
C GLN A 46 16.08 0.72 -7.91
N THR A 47 14.91 0.10 -7.82
CA THR A 47 14.20 -0.41 -9.00
C THR A 47 13.47 0.74 -9.71
N GLU A 48 13.17 0.57 -11.01
CA GLU A 48 12.38 1.56 -11.75
C GLU A 48 11.00 1.83 -11.11
N LEU A 49 10.36 0.79 -10.57
CA LEU A 49 9.10 0.92 -9.86
C LEU A 49 9.25 1.79 -8.61
N GLN A 50 10.34 1.61 -7.85
CA GLN A 50 10.62 2.41 -6.67
C GLN A 50 10.89 3.88 -7.03
N THR A 51 11.62 4.13 -8.11
CA THR A 51 11.84 5.51 -8.61
C THR A 51 10.53 6.18 -8.98
N ARG A 52 9.64 5.48 -9.71
CA ARG A 52 8.32 6.00 -10.07
C ARG A 52 7.44 6.25 -8.85
N GLN A 53 7.42 5.32 -7.90
CA GLN A 53 6.73 5.49 -6.64
C GLN A 53 7.22 6.75 -5.92
N PHE A 54 8.53 6.94 -5.82
CA PHE A 54 9.09 8.09 -5.10
C PHE A 54 8.69 9.41 -5.75
N ALA A 55 8.75 9.50 -7.08
CA ALA A 55 8.29 10.66 -7.83
C ALA A 55 6.79 10.92 -7.64
N ALA A 56 5.97 9.86 -7.70
CA ALA A 56 4.54 9.97 -7.48
C ALA A 56 4.21 10.45 -6.06
N CYS A 57 4.89 9.92 -5.03
CA CYS A 57 4.75 10.37 -3.64
C CYS A 57 5.10 11.85 -3.47
N GLU A 58 6.18 12.33 -4.09
CA GLU A 58 6.60 13.73 -4.05
C GLU A 58 5.61 14.68 -4.72
N GLN A 59 4.90 14.21 -5.75
CA GLN A 59 3.85 15.00 -6.42
C GLN A 59 2.54 15.00 -5.64
N VAL A 60 2.13 13.84 -5.12
CA VAL A 60 0.86 13.68 -4.38
C VAL A 60 0.89 14.42 -3.04
N GLY A 61 2.00 14.37 -2.30
CA GLY A 61 2.06 14.88 -0.94
C GLY A 61 1.65 16.35 -0.78
N PRO A 62 2.24 17.29 -1.54
CA PRO A 62 1.83 18.69 -1.52
C PRO A 62 0.37 18.88 -1.90
N ARG A 63 -0.11 18.19 -2.94
CA ARG A 63 -1.49 18.28 -3.43
C ARG A 63 -2.51 17.85 -2.38
N ILE A 64 -2.29 16.72 -1.69
CA ILE A 64 -3.18 16.29 -0.59
C ILE A 64 -3.17 17.30 0.55
N THR A 65 -2.00 17.86 0.87
CA THR A 65 -1.88 18.85 1.94
C THR A 65 -2.60 20.14 1.60
N GLU A 66 -2.46 20.64 0.36
CA GLU A 66 -3.20 21.78 -0.16
C GLU A 66 -4.71 21.55 -0.07
N CYS A 67 -5.17 20.35 -0.42
CA CYS A 67 -6.57 19.99 -0.31
C CYS A 67 -7.08 19.96 1.13
N ALA A 68 -6.30 19.43 2.07
CA ALA A 68 -6.64 19.46 3.49
C ALA A 68 -6.68 20.89 4.06
N VAL A 69 -5.76 21.76 3.62
CA VAL A 69 -5.75 23.18 3.99
C VAL A 69 -6.99 23.89 3.45
N ALA A 70 -7.34 23.67 2.18
CA ALA A 70 -8.51 24.27 1.56
C ALA A 70 -9.82 23.81 2.24
N ASP A 71 -9.92 22.52 2.57
CA ASP A 71 -11.05 21.96 3.32
C ASP A 71 -11.19 22.59 4.72
N ALA A 72 -10.08 22.67 5.47
CA ALA A 72 -10.08 23.32 6.78
C ALA A 72 -10.51 24.79 6.69
N GLN A 73 -10.03 25.54 5.70
CA GLN A 73 -10.42 26.93 5.48
C GLN A 73 -11.89 27.10 5.12
N ALA A 74 -12.47 26.14 4.40
CA ALA A 74 -13.87 26.18 3.98
C ALA A 74 -14.84 25.79 5.12
N HIS A 75 -14.42 24.93 6.04
CA HIS A 75 -15.34 24.26 6.98
C HIS A 75 -15.06 24.52 8.47
N MET A 76 -13.91 25.07 8.84
CA MET A 76 -13.59 25.37 10.25
C MET A 76 -13.90 26.83 10.63
N ALA A 77 -14.22 27.04 11.91
CA ALA A 77 -14.32 28.39 12.45
C ALA A 77 -12.94 29.08 12.46
N PRO A 78 -12.85 30.42 12.30
CA PRO A 78 -11.56 31.12 12.23
C PRO A 78 -10.67 30.91 13.46
N ASP A 79 -11.25 30.79 14.66
CA ASP A 79 -10.49 30.55 15.89
C ASP A 79 -9.96 29.10 15.98
N GLU A 80 -10.63 28.14 15.35
CA GLU A 80 -10.16 26.76 15.24
C GLU A 80 -9.08 26.63 14.18
N LEU A 81 -9.26 27.29 13.03
CA LEU A 81 -8.27 27.35 11.96
C LEU A 81 -6.95 27.97 12.46
N ALA A 82 -7.03 29.03 13.28
CA ALA A 82 -5.85 29.66 13.88
C ALA A 82 -5.06 28.72 14.80
N LYS A 83 -5.72 27.77 15.48
CA LYS A 83 -5.06 26.78 16.36
C LYS A 83 -4.26 25.75 15.58
N LEU A 84 -4.56 25.53 14.30
CA LEU A 84 -3.87 24.56 13.46
C LEU A 84 -2.47 25.02 13.04
N ASP A 85 -2.16 26.32 13.11
CA ASP A 85 -0.87 26.89 12.71
C ASP A 85 -0.41 26.34 11.34
N LEU A 86 -1.25 26.55 10.32
CA LEU A 86 -1.12 25.90 9.00
C LEU A 86 0.23 26.17 8.33
N GLU A 87 0.87 27.32 8.60
CA GLU A 87 2.19 27.66 8.09
C GLU A 87 3.27 26.68 8.54
N HIS A 88 3.18 26.19 9.80
CA HIS A 88 4.13 25.24 10.35
C HIS A 88 3.68 23.79 10.19
N THR A 89 2.39 23.50 10.34
CA THR A 89 1.88 22.12 10.32
C THR A 89 1.80 21.55 8.91
N ALA A 90 1.33 22.31 7.91
CA ALA A 90 1.21 21.83 6.53
C ALA A 90 2.52 21.23 5.98
N PRO A 91 3.68 21.92 6.03
CA PRO A 91 4.92 21.34 5.50
C PRO A 91 5.43 20.14 6.32
N VAL A 92 5.11 20.05 7.62
CA VAL A 92 5.40 18.86 8.44
C VAL A 92 4.58 17.67 7.94
N HIS A 93 3.27 17.86 7.76
CA HIS A 93 2.38 16.82 7.26
C HIS A 93 2.74 16.36 5.85
N THR A 94 3.11 17.28 4.94
CA THR A 94 3.60 16.91 3.61
C THR A 94 4.85 16.04 3.69
N ARG A 95 5.84 16.41 4.52
CA ARG A 95 7.08 15.61 4.66
C ARG A 95 6.82 14.24 5.25
N GLU A 96 5.99 14.14 6.29
CA GLU A 96 5.64 12.84 6.89
C GLU A 96 4.83 11.98 5.93
N PHE A 97 3.91 12.56 5.16
CA PHE A 97 3.22 11.84 4.08
C PHE A 97 4.21 11.27 3.07
N ILE A 98 5.11 12.10 2.52
CA ILE A 98 6.08 11.66 1.49
C ILE A 98 6.96 10.53 2.05
N LYS A 99 7.46 10.69 3.27
CA LYS A 99 8.27 9.67 3.95
C LYS A 99 7.52 8.34 4.09
N ASN A 100 6.28 8.37 4.57
CA ASN A 100 5.47 7.17 4.74
C ASN A 100 5.06 6.54 3.40
N CYS A 101 4.71 7.37 2.42
CA CYS A 101 4.38 6.94 1.06
C CYS A 101 5.57 6.21 0.41
N LYS A 102 6.80 6.74 0.53
CA LYS A 102 8.02 6.11 0.02
C LYS A 102 8.39 4.82 0.77
N ALA A 103 8.08 4.73 2.07
CA ALA A 103 8.33 3.53 2.86
C ALA A 103 7.32 2.40 2.59
N SER A 104 6.16 2.72 2.03
CA SER A 104 5.13 1.73 1.69
C SER A 104 5.57 0.84 0.52
N THR A 105 5.09 -0.40 0.48
CA THR A 105 5.24 -1.27 -0.69
C THR A 105 4.03 -1.10 -1.59
N MET A 106 4.24 -0.62 -2.82
CA MET A 106 3.19 -0.41 -3.81
C MET A 106 3.36 -1.34 -5.01
N SER A 107 2.24 -1.88 -5.49
CA SER A 107 2.19 -2.54 -6.80
C SER A 107 2.29 -1.52 -7.94
N SER A 108 2.66 -1.99 -9.14
CA SER A 108 2.69 -1.15 -10.35
C SER A 108 1.35 -0.46 -10.63
N ARG A 109 0.21 -1.13 -10.33
CA ARG A 109 -1.14 -0.55 -10.44
C ARG A 109 -1.29 0.65 -9.50
N GLN A 110 -0.91 0.50 -8.24
CA GLN A 110 -1.06 1.57 -7.24
C GLN A 110 -0.21 2.79 -7.59
N VAL A 111 1.06 2.58 -8.00
CA VAL A 111 1.92 3.67 -8.47
C VAL A 111 1.30 4.38 -9.68
N ARG A 112 0.71 3.62 -10.61
CA ARG A 112 0.02 4.19 -11.77
C ARG A 112 -1.20 5.02 -11.40
N VAL A 113 -1.97 4.61 -10.38
CA VAL A 113 -3.11 5.41 -9.89
C VAL A 113 -2.59 6.76 -9.39
N TYR A 114 -1.57 6.78 -8.53
CA TYR A 114 -0.99 8.03 -8.04
C TYR A 114 -0.54 8.96 -9.19
N GLU A 115 0.17 8.41 -10.19
CA GLU A 115 0.64 9.17 -11.36
C GLU A 115 -0.49 9.71 -12.26
N VAL A 116 -1.59 8.98 -12.38
CA VAL A 116 -2.73 9.41 -13.20
C VAL A 116 -3.54 10.44 -12.44
N CYS A 117 -3.89 10.18 -11.18
CA CYS A 117 -4.70 11.09 -10.38
C CYS A 117 -4.05 12.47 -10.25
N THR A 118 -2.73 12.55 -10.01
CA THR A 118 -2.07 13.87 -9.92
C THR A 118 -2.01 14.63 -11.22
N ARG A 119 -2.00 13.94 -12.37
CA ARG A 119 -1.90 14.56 -13.68
C ARG A 119 -3.26 15.02 -14.21
N GLU A 120 -4.27 14.17 -14.06
CA GLU A 120 -5.59 14.41 -14.65
C GLU A 120 -6.52 15.20 -13.70
N GLU A 121 -6.42 14.99 -12.39
CA GLU A 121 -7.32 15.62 -11.43
C GLU A 121 -6.76 16.94 -10.90
N THR A 122 -7.40 18.04 -11.31
CA THR A 122 -6.99 19.40 -10.93
C THR A 122 -7.65 19.88 -9.64
N GLU A 123 -8.82 19.35 -9.30
CA GLU A 123 -9.61 19.70 -8.12
C GLU A 123 -9.46 18.68 -6.98
N CYS A 124 -9.67 19.13 -5.74
CA CYS A 124 -9.44 18.30 -4.55
C CYS A 124 -10.38 17.11 -4.40
N GLY A 125 -11.69 17.30 -4.60
CA GLY A 125 -12.66 16.22 -4.51
C GLY A 125 -12.35 15.08 -5.49
N PRO A 126 -12.23 15.37 -6.79
CA PRO A 126 -11.85 14.38 -7.81
C PRO A 126 -10.49 13.73 -7.55
N LEU A 127 -9.47 14.50 -7.14
CA LEU A 127 -8.15 13.95 -6.81
C LEU A 127 -8.24 12.91 -5.69
N LEU A 128 -8.92 13.24 -4.59
CA LEU A 128 -9.06 12.35 -3.45
C LEU A 128 -9.85 11.08 -3.82
N ALA A 129 -10.97 11.23 -4.52
CA ALA A 129 -11.75 10.09 -5.01
C ALA A 129 -10.97 9.20 -6.00
N CYS A 130 -10.11 9.79 -6.83
CA CYS A 130 -9.24 9.04 -7.72
C CYS A 130 -8.21 8.22 -6.92
N LEU A 131 -7.58 8.82 -5.92
CA LEU A 131 -6.55 8.18 -5.09
C LEU A 131 -7.09 7.01 -4.26
N ASP A 132 -8.37 6.99 -3.91
CA ASP A 132 -9.01 5.86 -3.21
C ASP A 132 -8.83 4.53 -3.97
N ASN A 133 -8.74 4.58 -5.31
CA ASN A 133 -8.50 3.41 -6.17
C ASN A 133 -7.11 2.77 -5.99
N ALA A 134 -6.20 3.42 -5.25
CA ALA A 134 -4.91 2.88 -4.91
C ALA A 134 -4.92 2.00 -3.64
N SER A 135 -6.07 1.91 -2.95
CA SER A 135 -6.21 1.05 -1.77
C SER A 135 -6.11 -0.44 -2.17
N PRO A 136 -5.43 -1.28 -1.36
CA PRO A 136 -5.25 -2.70 -1.66
C PRO A 136 -6.58 -3.47 -1.71
N ASP A 137 -7.60 -3.02 -0.98
CA ASP A 137 -8.90 -3.71 -0.87
C ASP A 137 -9.67 -3.75 -2.21
N HIS A 138 -9.52 -2.73 -3.05
CA HIS A 138 -10.11 -2.66 -4.41
C HIS A 138 -9.40 -3.57 -5.44
N ALA A 139 -8.41 -4.38 -5.04
CA ALA A 139 -7.82 -5.40 -5.89
C ALA A 139 -8.58 -6.75 -5.83
N THR A 140 -9.47 -6.92 -4.85
CA THR A 140 -10.13 -8.22 -4.55
C THR A 140 -11.62 -8.25 -4.86
N GLU A 141 -12.22 -7.12 -5.22
CA GLU A 141 -13.62 -7.08 -5.64
C GLU A 141 -13.71 -7.56 -7.09
N ALA A 142 -14.04 -8.84 -7.26
CA ALA A 142 -14.33 -9.43 -8.57
C ALA A 142 -15.48 -8.64 -9.24
N PRO A 143 -15.45 -8.46 -10.59
CA PRO A 143 -16.52 -7.76 -11.28
C PRO A 143 -17.87 -8.46 -11.01
N PRO A 144 -18.97 -7.70 -10.84
CA PRO A 144 -20.29 -8.28 -10.68
C PRO A 144 -20.67 -9.12 -11.92
N PRO A 145 -21.48 -10.17 -11.75
CA PRO A 145 -21.84 -11.11 -12.82
C PRO A 145 -22.61 -10.45 -13.96
#